data_AF-G9A3W0-F1
#
_entry.id   AF-G9A3W0-F1
#
_cell.length_a   1.000
_cell.length_b   1.000
_cell.length_c   1.000
_cell.angle_alpha   90.00
_cell.angle_beta   90.00
_cell.angle_gamma   90.00
#
_symmetry.space_group_name_H-M   'P 1'
#
loop_
_entity.id
_entity.type
_entity.pdbx_description
1 polymer ?
#
loop_
_entity_poly.entity_id
_entity_poly.type
_entity_poly.pdbx_seq_one_letter_code
_entity_poly.pdbx_strand_id
1 'polypeptide(L)' 'MNDAQIGLSVATPIIIIFSLVLYRMGVLQRTGTVAAVLASVACAAVLFIDR' A
#
# COMPACT_ATOMS: atom_id res chain seq x y z
N MET A 1 8.56 -18.69 2.81
CA MET A 1 8.12 -17.29 2.76
C MET A 1 8.63 -16.64 4.02
N ASN A 2 9.49 -15.63 3.89
CA ASN A 2 10.02 -14.91 5.05
C ASN A 2 8.86 -14.17 5.75
N ASP A 3 8.89 -14.02 7.07
CA ASP A 3 7.82 -13.37 7.85
C ASP A 3 7.50 -11.96 7.32
N ALA A 4 8.53 -11.27 6.81
CA ALA A 4 8.41 -9.97 6.15
C ALA A 4 7.54 -10.02 4.87
N GLN A 5 7.64 -11.08 4.05
CA GLN A 5 6.79 -11.26 2.87
C GLN A 5 5.34 -11.53 3.25
N ILE A 6 5.09 -12.30 4.31
CA ILE A 6 3.74 -12.59 4.79
C ILE A 6 3.09 -11.31 5.31
N GLY A 7 3.78 -10.57 6.18
CA GLY A 7 3.28 -9.30 6.72
C GLY A 7 2.97 -8.28 5.61
N LEU A 8 3.83 -8.18 4.60
CA LEU A 8 3.62 -7.27 3.49
C LEU A 8 2.49 -7.70 2.56
N SER A 9 2.34 -9.00 2.30
CA SER A 9 1.23 -9.54 1.48
C SER A 9 -0.14 -9.24 2.07
N VAL A 10 -0.22 -9.16 3.41
CA VAL A 10 -1.44 -8.79 4.14
C VAL A 10 -1.59 -7.26 4.24
N ALA A 11 -0.50 -6.53 4.47
CA ALA A 11 -0.53 -5.08 4.62
C ALA A 11 -0.88 -4.33 3.32
N THR A 12 -0.42 -4.83 2.17
CA THR A 12 -0.62 -4.18 0.86
C THR A 12 -2.11 -3.99 0.52
N PRO A 13 -2.98 -5.03 0.54
CA PRO A 13 -4.41 -4.85 0.26
C PRO A 13 -5.10 -3.99 1.31
N ILE A 14 -4.69 -4.05 2.60
CA ILE A 14 -5.24 -3.20 3.66
C ILE A 14 -4.99 -1.73 3.35
N ILE A 15 -3.75 -1.37 3.00
CA ILE A 15 -3.37 0.02 2.67
C ILE A 15 -4.14 0.51 1.43
N ILE A 16 -4.29 -0.35 0.42
CA ILE A 16 -5.07 -0.02 -0.78
C ILE A 16 -6.54 0.26 -0.43
N ILE A 17 -7.18 -0.63 0.34
CA ILE A 17 -8.58 -0.46 0.77
C ILE A 17 -8.73 0.81 1.60
N PHE A 18 -7.83 1.05 2.55
CA PHE A 18 -7.89 2.22 3.42
C PHE A 18 -7.72 3.52 2.64
N SER A 19 -6.77 3.57 1.71
CA SER A 19 -6.59 4.71 0.80
C SER A 19 -7.85 4.98 -0.05
N LEU A 20 -8.51 3.92 -0.53
CA LEU A 20 -9.76 3.99 -1.28
C LEU A 20 -10.93 4.54 -0.43
N VAL A 21 -11.05 4.07 0.81
CA VAL A 21 -12.08 4.53 1.76
C VAL A 21 -11.88 6.01 2.09
N LEU A 22 -10.64 6.44 2.36
CA LEU A 22 -10.32 7.85 2.63
C LEU A 22 -10.55 8.75 1.41
N TYR A 23 -10.28 8.25 0.21
CA TYR A 23 -10.64 8.93 -1.03
C TYR A 23 -12.16 9.10 -1.17
N ARG A 24 -12.94 8.06 -0.85
CA ARG A 24 -14.41 8.12 -0.90
C ARG A 24 -15.01 9.08 0.12
N MET A 25 -14.37 9.26 1.27
CA MET A 25 -14.80 10.21 2.30
C MET A 25 -14.43 11.67 1.99
N GLY A 26 -13.75 11.94 0.86
CA GLY A 26 -13.32 13.29 0.48
C GLY A 26 -12.22 13.87 1.38
N VAL A 27 -11.71 13.09 2.32
CA VAL A 27 -10.60 13.46 3.24
C VAL A 27 -9.27 13.43 2.50
N LEU A 28 -9.15 12.59 1.47
CA LEU A 28 -7.91 12.42 0.72
C LEU A 28 -8.01 13.01 -0.69
N GLN A 29 -7.20 14.03 -0.96
CA GLN A 29 -7.03 14.60 -2.30
C GLN A 29 -6.48 13.53 -3.26
N ARG A 30 -6.84 13.59 -4.55
CA ARG A 30 -6.38 12.62 -5.58
C ARG A 30 -4.89 12.33 -5.52
N THR A 31 -4.08 13.35 -5.26
CA THR A 31 -2.62 13.26 -5.08
C THR A 31 -2.22 12.41 -3.87
N GLY A 32 -2.92 12.51 -2.75
CA GLY A 32 -2.67 11.71 -1.54
C GLY A 32 -3.01 10.23 -1.74
N THR A 33 -4.10 9.92 -2.46
CA THR A 33 -4.45 8.54 -2.81
C THR A 33 -3.39 7.92 -3.72
N VAL A 34 -2.94 8.65 -4.74
CA VAL A 34 -1.89 8.18 -5.66
C VAL A 34 -0.56 7.99 -4.92
N ALA A 35 -0.17 8.89 -4.03
CA ALA A 35 1.04 8.76 -3.23
C ALA A 35 1.00 7.54 -2.29
N ALA A 36 -0.15 7.30 -1.63
CA ALA A 36 -0.32 6.14 -0.76
C ALA A 36 -0.25 4.81 -1.52
N VAL A 37 -0.89 4.74 -2.69
CA VAL A 37 -0.82 3.55 -3.57
C VAL A 37 0.61 3.34 -4.07
N LEU A 38 1.27 4.40 -4.56
CA LEU A 38 2.67 4.32 -5.01
C LEU A 38 3.62 3.90 -3.90
N ALA A 39 3.49 4.44 -2.70
CA ALA A 39 4.30 4.06 -1.55
C ALA A 39 4.09 2.59 -1.17
N SER A 40 2.83 2.11 -1.19
CA SER A 40 2.53 0.70 -0.91
C SER A 40 3.14 -0.24 -1.95
N VAL A 41 3.05 0.12 -3.24
CA VAL A 41 3.67 -0.63 -4.34
C VAL A 41 5.20 -0.59 -4.26
N ALA A 42 5.79 0.55 -3.90
CA ALA A 42 7.23 0.68 -3.74
C ALA A 42 7.76 -0.20 -2.60
N CYS A 43 7.09 -0.23 -1.45
CA CYS A 43 7.42 -1.13 -0.35
C CYS A 43 7.32 -2.60 -0.78
N ALA A 44 6.27 -2.96 -1.54
CA ALA A 44 6.12 -4.28 -2.12
C ALA A 44 7.27 -4.65 -3.07
N ALA A 45 7.64 -3.73 -3.97
CA ALA A 45 8.70 -3.92 -4.93
C ALA A 45 10.05 -4.14 -4.24
N VAL A 46 10.40 -3.32 -3.24
CA VAL A 46 11.66 -3.46 -2.49
C VAL A 46 11.75 -4.84 -1.84
N LEU A 47 10.71 -5.30 -1.14
CA LEU A 47 10.76 -6.58 -0.43
C LEU A 47 10.79 -7.82 -1.35
N PHE A 48 10.32 -7.69 -2.59
CA PHE A 48 10.36 -8.76 -3.60
C PHE A 48 11.61 -8.73 -4.48
N ILE A 49 12.26 -7.55 -4.64
CA ILE A 49 13.54 -7.35 -5.34
C ILE A 49 14.73 -7.64 -4.43
N ASP A 50 14.68 -7.23 -3.17
CA ASP A 50 15.72 -7.43 -2.15
C ASP A 50 15.68 -8.86 -1.55
N ARG A 51 15.30 -9.83 -2.39
CA ARG A 51 15.01 -11.22 -2.03
C ARG A 51 16.21 -11.97 -1.43
#